data_AF-A0A023BS43-F1
#
_entry.id   AF-A0A023BS43-F1
#
_cell.length_a   1.000
_cell.length_b   1.000
_cell.length_c   1.000
_cell.angle_alpha   90.00
_cell.angle_beta   90.00
_cell.angle_gamma   90.00
#
_symmetry.space_group_name_H-M   'P 1'
#
loop_
_entity.id
_entity.type
_entity.pdbx_description
1 polymer ?
#
loop_
_entity_poly.entity_id
_entity_poly.type
_entity_poly.pdbx_seq_one_letter_code
_entity_poly.pdbx_strand_id
1 'polypeptide(L)'
;MVYKLNAEDVNAAKEEIKEYVSGLAARLDNDFGDEYIVSLGKDTEIEDDWSYDIKIRKGNKVGASLSLHWKKQHFNDLNIEVSESTKIGSFLMYVIVFPFMLIGAYMGANHIAPLDFLPGYKLAGALGGVIALIPGIILTTLIKSVILRKYKEENASLMKKALSITGNTFQKI
;
A
#
# COMPACT_ATOMS: atom_id res chain seq x y z
N MET A 1 -7.65 -15.77 2.58
CA MET A 1 -7.74 -16.88 3.56
C MET A 1 -8.77 -16.48 4.61
N VAL A 2 -9.50 -17.43 5.20
CA VAL A 2 -10.41 -17.15 6.32
C VAL A 2 -9.89 -17.90 7.53
N TYR A 3 -9.63 -17.18 8.62
CA TYR A 3 -9.35 -17.75 9.92
C TYR A 3 -10.66 -17.78 10.72
N LYS A 4 -10.95 -18.94 11.32
CA LYS A 4 -12.15 -19.14 12.14
C LYS A 4 -11.79 -18.85 13.60
N LEU A 5 -12.43 -17.83 14.16
CA LEU A 5 -12.28 -17.43 15.55
C LEU A 5 -13.08 -18.39 16.44
N ASN A 6 -12.56 -18.67 17.63
CA ASN A 6 -13.23 -19.49 18.64
C ASN A 6 -13.89 -18.58 19.69
N ALA A 7 -14.75 -17.68 19.22
CA ALA A 7 -15.37 -16.66 20.04
C ALA A 7 -16.84 -16.98 20.30
N GLU A 8 -17.28 -16.81 21.55
CA GLU A 8 -18.69 -16.98 21.93
C GLU A 8 -19.51 -15.71 21.69
N ASP A 9 -18.86 -14.54 21.70
CA ASP A 9 -19.46 -13.24 21.44
C ASP A 9 -18.49 -12.29 20.71
N VAL A 10 -19.00 -11.10 20.38
CA VAL A 10 -18.25 -10.06 19.67
C VAL A 10 -17.06 -9.52 20.47
N ASN A 11 -17.15 -9.43 21.79
CA ASN A 11 -16.06 -8.91 22.62
C ASN A 11 -14.92 -9.93 22.72
N ALA A 12 -15.27 -11.21 22.88
CA ALA A 12 -14.30 -12.30 22.86
C ALA A 12 -13.60 -12.37 21.50
N ALA A 13 -14.33 -12.19 20.39
CA ALA A 13 -13.75 -12.13 19.05
C ALA A 13 -12.75 -10.98 18.91
N LYS A 14 -13.09 -9.78 19.41
CA LYS A 14 -12.19 -8.61 19.35
C LYS A 14 -10.87 -8.85 20.10
N GLU A 15 -10.91 -9.46 21.28
CA GLU A 15 -9.70 -9.76 22.03
C GLU A 15 -8.86 -10.86 21.35
N GLU A 16 -9.50 -11.95 20.87
CA GLU A 16 -8.82 -13.00 20.12
C GLU A 16 -8.13 -12.45 18.85
N ILE A 17 -8.78 -11.54 18.13
CA ILE A 17 -8.21 -10.90 16.94
C ILE A 17 -6.98 -10.06 17.30
N LYS A 18 -7.02 -9.29 18.40
CA LYS A 18 -5.85 -8.49 18.83
C LYS A 18 -4.66 -9.37 19.17
N GLU A 19 -4.90 -10.48 19.89
CA GLU A 19 -3.87 -11.47 20.20
C GLU A 19 -3.34 -12.12 18.92
N TYR A 20 -4.23 -12.53 18.02
CA TYR A 20 -3.88 -13.13 16.73
C TYR A 20 -3.00 -12.18 15.91
N VAL A 21 -3.41 -10.92 15.75
CA VAL A 21 -2.69 -9.92 14.97
C VAL A 21 -1.32 -9.62 15.58
N SER A 22 -1.25 -9.44 16.90
CA SER A 22 0.00 -9.16 17.59
C SER A 22 0.97 -10.33 17.50
N GLY A 23 0.48 -11.56 17.70
CA GLY A 23 1.26 -12.79 17.57
C GLY A 23 1.75 -13.02 16.13
N LEU A 24 0.88 -12.80 15.14
CA LEU A 24 1.25 -12.88 13.73
C LEU A 24 2.30 -11.82 13.36
N ALA A 25 2.14 -10.59 13.82
CA ALA A 25 3.12 -9.52 13.58
C ALA A 25 4.49 -9.86 14.16
N ALA A 26 4.53 -10.34 15.41
CA ALA A 26 5.77 -10.76 16.06
C ALA A 26 6.43 -11.96 15.35
N ARG A 27 5.64 -12.92 14.87
CA ARG A 27 6.17 -14.06 14.11
C ARG A 27 6.72 -13.63 12.75
N LEU A 28 6.01 -12.77 12.04
CA LEU A 28 6.50 -12.20 10.78
C LEU A 28 7.77 -11.38 11.00
N ASP A 29 7.86 -10.63 12.10
CA ASP A 29 9.08 -9.89 12.46
C ASP A 29 10.25 -10.84 12.75
N ASN A 30 10.04 -11.96 13.45
CA ASN A 30 11.09 -12.96 13.64
C ASN A 30 11.51 -13.63 12.32
N ASP A 31 10.58 -13.92 11.41
CA ASP A 31 10.86 -14.65 10.16
C ASP A 31 11.41 -13.75 9.03
N PHE A 32 11.23 -12.43 9.13
CA PHE A 32 11.60 -11.46 8.10
C PHE A 32 12.44 -10.27 8.58
N GLY A 33 12.50 -9.98 9.87
CA GLY A 33 13.06 -8.75 10.46
C GLY A 33 14.53 -8.48 10.14
N ASP A 34 15.30 -9.54 9.85
CA ASP A 34 16.70 -9.42 9.43
C ASP A 34 16.87 -8.75 8.06
N GLU A 35 15.89 -8.92 7.15
CA GLU A 35 15.98 -8.45 5.76
C GLU A 35 14.89 -7.43 5.41
N TYR A 36 13.76 -7.46 6.11
CA TYR A 36 12.59 -6.65 5.84
C TYR A 36 12.15 -5.90 7.09
N ILE A 37 11.63 -4.70 6.89
CA ILE A 37 10.95 -3.95 7.94
C ILE A 37 9.51 -4.45 8.00
N VAL A 38 9.14 -5.04 9.14
CA VAL A 38 7.76 -5.40 9.47
C VAL A 38 7.12 -4.24 10.24
N SER A 39 5.91 -3.86 9.85
CA SER A 39 5.20 -2.74 10.45
C SER A 39 3.73 -3.06 10.61
N LEU A 40 3.23 -2.85 11.82
CA LEU A 40 1.80 -2.96 12.12
C LEU A 40 1.12 -1.63 11.81
N GLY A 41 0.07 -1.69 11.00
CA GLY A 41 -0.81 -0.57 10.68
C GLY A 41 -1.62 -0.14 11.90
N LYS A 42 -2.28 1.02 11.79
CA LYS A 42 -3.19 1.48 12.84
C LYS A 42 -4.47 0.65 12.82
N ASP A 43 -5.03 0.53 14.01
CA ASP A 43 -6.41 0.13 14.19
C ASP A 43 -7.34 1.03 13.40
N THR A 44 -8.17 0.42 12.56
CA THR A 44 -9.30 1.10 11.92
C THR A 44 -10.57 0.39 12.37
N GLU A 45 -11.08 0.81 13.53
CA GLU A 45 -12.41 0.44 14.02
C GLU A 45 -13.43 1.42 13.43
N ILE A 46 -14.40 0.91 12.68
CA ILE A 46 -15.49 1.70 12.11
C ILE A 46 -16.80 1.10 12.58
N GLU A 47 -17.44 1.78 13.54
CA GLU A 47 -18.73 1.46 14.18
C GLU A 47 -18.79 0.10 14.88
N ASP A 48 -18.44 -0.99 14.20
CA ASP A 48 -18.32 -2.34 14.72
C ASP A 48 -17.48 -3.28 13.81
N ASP A 49 -16.91 -2.79 12.71
CA ASP A 49 -16.03 -3.55 11.82
C ASP A 49 -14.57 -3.15 12.05
N TRP A 50 -13.64 -4.07 11.76
CA TRP A 50 -12.23 -3.91 12.12
C TRP A 50 -11.30 -4.27 10.96
N SER A 51 -10.27 -3.45 10.75
CA SER A 51 -9.29 -3.68 9.70
C SER A 51 -7.87 -3.38 10.16
N TYR A 52 -6.98 -4.36 9.98
CA TYR A 52 -5.54 -4.24 10.28
C TYR A 52 -4.70 -4.55 9.06
N ASP A 53 -3.60 -3.83 8.93
CA ASP A 53 -2.59 -4.10 7.91
C ASP A 53 -1.26 -4.47 8.57
N ILE A 54 -0.70 -5.62 8.24
CA ILE A 54 0.71 -5.92 8.54
C ILE A 54 1.51 -5.75 7.25
N LYS A 55 2.48 -4.83 7.24
CA LYS A 55 3.27 -4.48 6.06
C LYS A 55 4.71 -4.97 6.24
N ILE A 56 5.15 -5.83 5.34
CA ILE A 56 6.53 -6.37 5.27
C ILE A 56 7.22 -5.72 4.08
N ARG A 57 8.31 -4.99 4.28
CA ARG A 57 8.93 -4.19 3.20
C ARG A 57 10.44 -4.21 3.20
N LYS A 58 11.00 -4.17 1.99
CA LYS A 58 12.42 -3.94 1.73
C LYS A 58 12.56 -2.72 0.83
N GLY A 59 12.84 -1.59 1.45
CA GLY A 59 12.84 -0.28 0.80
C GLY A 59 11.48 0.08 0.17
N ASN A 60 11.51 0.72 -1.00
CA ASN A 60 10.30 1.23 -1.68
C ASN A 60 9.75 0.30 -2.77
N LYS A 61 10.52 -0.71 -3.17
CA LYS A 61 10.28 -1.50 -4.39
C LYS A 61 9.71 -2.89 -4.11
N VAL A 62 10.03 -3.44 -2.94
CA VAL A 62 9.64 -4.81 -2.54
C VAL A 62 8.79 -4.73 -1.28
N GLY A 63 7.66 -5.41 -1.30
CA GLY A 63 6.83 -5.51 -0.11
C GLY A 63 5.53 -6.26 -0.29
N ALA A 64 5.00 -6.73 0.84
CA ALA A 64 3.70 -7.39 0.96
C ALA A 64 2.88 -6.70 2.06
N SER A 65 1.56 -6.69 1.90
CA SER A 65 0.60 -6.28 2.92
C SER A 65 -0.29 -7.46 3.22
N LEU A 66 -0.46 -7.77 4.49
CA LEU A 66 -1.48 -8.67 4.98
C LEU A 66 -2.59 -7.80 5.55
N SER A 67 -3.71 -7.75 4.86
CA SER A 67 -4.90 -7.01 5.27
C SER A 67 -5.86 -7.98 5.95
N LEU A 68 -6.08 -7.77 7.24
CA LEU A 68 -6.96 -8.55 8.08
C LEU A 68 -8.26 -7.76 8.26
N HIS A 69 -9.35 -8.30 7.75
CA HIS A 69 -10.68 -7.71 7.77
C HIS A 69 -11.62 -8.57 8.58
N TRP A 70 -12.21 -7.99 9.61
CA TRP A 70 -13.22 -8.62 10.44
C TRP A 70 -14.51 -7.80 10.40
N LYS A 71 -15.64 -8.50 10.38
CA LYS A 71 -16.97 -7.88 10.31
C LYS A 71 -17.85 -8.40 11.43
N LYS A 72 -18.57 -7.51 12.11
CA LYS A 72 -19.47 -7.89 13.22
C LYS A 72 -20.52 -8.91 12.80
N GLN A 73 -21.05 -8.76 11.58
CA GLN A 73 -22.09 -9.64 11.02
C GLN A 73 -21.62 -11.10 10.85
N HIS A 74 -20.31 -11.31 10.73
CA HIS A 74 -19.66 -12.61 10.62
C HIS A 74 -18.53 -12.70 11.64
N PHE A 75 -18.86 -12.52 12.92
CA PHE A 75 -17.87 -12.32 13.98
C PHE A 75 -16.91 -13.51 14.20
N ASN A 76 -17.24 -14.69 13.69
CA ASN A 76 -16.37 -15.87 13.75
C ASN A 76 -15.35 -15.92 12.60
N ASP A 77 -15.38 -14.98 11.66
CA ASP A 77 -14.59 -15.04 10.44
C ASP A 77 -13.64 -13.84 10.34
N LEU A 78 -12.34 -14.11 10.39
CA LEU A 78 -11.29 -13.14 10.10
C LEU A 78 -10.77 -13.38 8.69
N ASN A 79 -11.06 -12.45 7.78
CA ASN A 79 -10.60 -12.52 6.40
C ASN A 79 -9.20 -11.94 6.28
N ILE A 80 -8.28 -12.70 5.70
CA ILE A 80 -6.89 -12.31 5.54
C ILE A 80 -6.55 -12.31 4.06
N GLU A 81 -6.17 -11.15 3.55
CA GLU A 81 -5.76 -10.93 2.17
C GLU A 81 -4.30 -10.55 2.11
N VAL A 82 -3.53 -11.21 1.25
CA VAL A 82 -2.13 -10.86 1.01
C VAL A 82 -2.02 -10.18 -0.33
N SER A 83 -1.55 -8.94 -0.33
CA SER A 83 -1.38 -8.12 -1.53
C SER A 83 0.03 -7.56 -1.63
N GLU A 84 0.44 -7.20 -2.84
CA GLU A 84 1.73 -6.53 -3.06
C GLU A 84 1.68 -5.09 -2.51
N SER A 85 2.70 -4.68 -1.75
CA SER A 85 2.74 -3.37 -1.08
C SER A 85 4.03 -2.60 -1.41
N THR A 86 4.02 -1.88 -2.53
CA THR A 86 5.16 -1.06 -2.96
C THR A 86 4.91 0.43 -2.79
N LYS A 87 5.95 1.20 -2.45
CA LYS A 87 5.92 2.67 -2.37
C LYS A 87 6.42 3.34 -3.66
N ILE A 88 6.74 2.55 -4.68
CA ILE A 88 7.33 3.05 -5.93
C ILE A 88 6.41 4.04 -6.64
N GLY A 89 5.09 3.83 -6.58
CA GLY A 89 4.11 4.76 -7.18
C GLY A 89 4.21 6.15 -6.56
N SER A 90 4.12 6.23 -5.23
CA SER A 90 4.27 7.49 -4.50
C SER A 90 5.62 8.14 -4.77
N PHE A 91 6.72 7.37 -4.73
CA PHE A 91 8.06 7.90 -5.03
C PHE A 91 8.13 8.53 -6.43
N LEU A 92 7.61 7.85 -7.46
CA LEU A 92 7.60 8.35 -8.83
C LEU A 92 6.73 9.61 -8.98
N MET A 93 5.62 9.71 -8.25
CA MET A 93 4.81 10.93 -8.22
C MET A 93 5.63 12.12 -7.71
N TYR A 94 6.39 11.93 -6.62
CA TYR A 94 7.21 13.01 -6.05
C TYR A 94 8.38 13.43 -6.93
N VAL A 95 9.05 12.48 -7.58
CA VAL A 95 10.29 12.74 -8.31
C VAL A 95 10.05 13.12 -9.77
N ILE A 96 8.91 12.73 -10.35
CA ILE A 96 8.62 12.96 -11.77
C ILE A 96 7.39 13.84 -11.92
N VAL A 97 6.24 13.41 -11.40
CA VAL A 97 4.96 14.08 -11.69
C VAL A 97 4.91 15.49 -11.11
N PHE A 98 5.32 15.70 -9.85
CA PHE A 98 5.33 17.04 -9.27
C PHE A 98 6.32 18.01 -9.93
N PRO A 99 7.57 17.64 -10.23
CA PRO A 99 8.46 18.51 -10.99
C PRO A 99 7.88 18.91 -12.35
N PHE A 100 7.30 17.97 -13.10
CA PHE A 100 6.62 18.28 -14.37
C PHE A 100 5.46 19.27 -14.17
N MET A 101 4.63 19.05 -13.16
CA MET A 101 3.53 19.96 -12.81
C MET A 101 4.03 21.37 -12.48
N LEU A 102 5.10 21.48 -11.66
CA LEU A 102 5.65 22.77 -11.26
C LEU A 102 6.29 23.50 -12.44
N ILE A 103 7.01 22.79 -13.31
CA ILE A 103 7.59 23.35 -14.54
C ILE A 103 6.46 23.83 -15.46
N GLY A 104 5.44 23.01 -15.68
CA GLY A 104 4.28 23.39 -16.50
C GLY A 104 3.54 24.59 -15.94
N ALA A 105 3.37 24.66 -14.63
CA ALA A 105 2.72 25.80 -13.99
C ALA A 105 3.54 27.08 -14.10
N TYR A 106 4.86 26.97 -13.93
CA TYR A 106 5.78 28.09 -14.13
C TYR A 106 5.76 28.57 -15.59
N MET A 107 5.82 27.65 -16.56
CA MET A 107 5.77 27.99 -17.99
C MET A 107 4.43 28.62 -18.39
N GLY A 108 3.31 28.08 -17.92
CA GLY A 108 1.99 28.65 -18.17
C GLY A 108 1.79 30.03 -17.54
N ALA A 109 2.24 30.24 -16.31
CA ALA A 109 2.17 31.55 -15.66
C ALA A 109 3.01 32.60 -16.39
N ASN A 110 4.19 32.22 -16.89
CA ASN A 110 5.11 33.14 -17.55
C ASN A 110 4.92 33.22 -19.08
N HIS A 111 3.85 32.63 -19.63
CA HIS A 111 3.60 32.57 -21.08
C HIS A 111 4.80 32.05 -21.89
N ILE A 112 5.43 30.98 -21.41
CA ILE A 112 6.57 30.34 -22.05
C ILE A 112 6.07 29.21 -22.96
N ALA A 113 6.52 29.19 -24.21
CA ALA A 113 6.22 28.10 -25.15
C ALA A 113 6.63 26.72 -24.56
N PRO A 114 5.83 25.65 -24.75
CA PRO A 114 4.67 25.55 -25.64
C PRO A 114 3.33 25.91 -24.98
N LEU A 115 3.33 26.61 -23.83
CA LEU A 115 2.13 26.90 -23.02
C LEU A 115 1.74 28.40 -23.04
N ASP A 116 2.36 29.17 -23.93
CA ASP A 116 2.13 30.60 -24.14
C ASP A 116 0.70 30.94 -24.61
N PHE A 117 0.05 30.00 -25.30
CA PHE A 117 -1.32 30.12 -25.78
C PHE A 117 -2.39 30.17 -24.66
N LEU A 118 -2.04 29.86 -23.41
CA LEU A 118 -3.00 29.76 -22.31
C LEU A 118 -3.45 31.16 -21.82
N PRO A 119 -4.76 31.41 -21.69
CA PRO A 119 -5.28 32.72 -21.30
C PRO A 119 -5.20 32.95 -19.79
N GLY A 120 -4.79 34.17 -19.41
CA GLY A 120 -4.87 34.70 -18.04
C GLY A 120 -3.88 34.08 -17.05
N TYR A 121 -2.99 34.90 -16.47
CA TYR A 121 -1.85 34.47 -15.63
C TYR A 121 -2.13 33.34 -14.60
N LYS A 122 -3.19 33.48 -13.78
CA LYS A 122 -3.53 32.48 -12.75
C LYS A 122 -4.11 31.18 -13.32
N LEU A 123 -4.95 31.29 -14.35
CA LEU A 123 -5.55 30.14 -15.02
C LEU A 123 -4.53 29.42 -15.89
N ALA A 124 -3.66 30.17 -16.56
CA ALA A 124 -2.56 29.66 -17.37
C ALA A 124 -1.55 28.86 -16.54
N GLY A 125 -1.21 29.30 -15.32
CA GLY A 125 -0.39 28.50 -14.41
C GLY A 125 -1.05 27.18 -13.99
N ALA A 126 -2.33 27.20 -13.61
CA ALA A 126 -3.04 25.97 -13.23
C ALA A 126 -3.17 25.00 -14.42
N LEU A 127 -3.57 25.50 -15.59
CA LEU A 127 -3.71 24.71 -16.81
C LEU A 127 -2.37 24.19 -17.32
N GLY A 128 -1.33 25.02 -17.26
CA GLY A 128 0.03 24.63 -17.63
C GLY A 128 0.57 23.49 -16.76
N GLY A 129 0.29 23.54 -15.45
CA GLY A 129 0.60 22.45 -14.54
C GLY A 129 -0.12 21.16 -14.92
N VAL A 130 -1.43 21.22 -15.18
CA VAL A 130 -2.23 20.05 -15.58
C VAL A 130 -1.77 19.45 -16.91
N ILE A 131 -1.47 20.28 -17.92
CA ILE A 131 -1.00 19.82 -19.22
C ILE A 131 0.35 19.10 -19.07
N ALA A 132 1.27 19.65 -18.27
CA ALA A 132 2.56 19.04 -18.03
C ALA A 132 2.51 17.76 -17.18
N LEU A 133 1.41 17.49 -16.45
CA LEU A 133 1.21 16.20 -15.76
C LEU A 133 1.15 15.03 -16.75
N ILE A 134 0.57 15.23 -17.92
CA ILE A 134 0.34 14.16 -18.90
C ILE A 134 1.63 13.40 -19.26
N PRO A 135 2.71 14.07 -19.74
CA PRO A 135 3.97 13.37 -20.00
C PRO A 135 4.59 12.78 -18.74
N GLY A 136 4.45 13.44 -17.58
CA GLY A 136 4.91 12.91 -16.29
C GLY A 136 4.23 11.58 -15.91
N ILE A 137 2.90 11.49 -16.06
CA ILE A 137 2.11 10.28 -15.78
C ILE A 137 2.48 9.15 -16.75
N ILE A 138 2.66 9.45 -18.03
CA ILE A 138 3.11 8.46 -19.02
C ILE A 138 4.48 7.91 -18.62
N LEU A 139 5.44 8.79 -18.34
CA LEU A 139 6.80 8.40 -17.98
C LEU A 139 6.83 7.58 -16.69
N THR A 140 6.10 7.99 -15.66
CA THR A 140 6.00 7.23 -14.40
C THR A 140 5.41 5.85 -14.61
N THR A 141 4.40 5.70 -15.47
CA THR A 141 3.77 4.40 -15.75
C THR A 141 4.75 3.44 -16.43
N LEU A 142 5.52 3.93 -17.41
CA LEU A 142 6.54 3.16 -18.10
C LEU A 142 7.67 2.72 -17.15
N ILE A 143 8.21 3.67 -16.36
CA ILE A 143 9.27 3.39 -15.39
C ILE A 143 8.77 2.41 -14.31
N LYS A 144 7.56 2.62 -13.79
CA LYS A 144 6.93 1.72 -12.81
C LYS A 144 6.82 0.30 -13.34
N SER A 145 6.38 0.13 -14.59
CA SER A 145 6.26 -1.19 -15.23
C SER A 145 7.62 -1.91 -15.30
N VAL A 146 8.67 -1.21 -15.74
CA VAL A 146 10.03 -1.78 -15.83
C VAL A 146 10.56 -2.18 -14.45
N ILE A 147 10.39 -1.30 -13.45
CA ILE A 147 10.85 -1.56 -12.09
C ILE A 147 10.08 -2.74 -11.49
N LEU A 148 8.74 -2.73 -11.53
CA LEU A 148 7.93 -3.81 -10.97
C LEU A 148 8.22 -5.15 -11.65
N ARG A 149 8.48 -5.16 -12.97
CA ARG A 149 8.89 -6.39 -13.67
C ARG A 149 10.19 -6.97 -13.10
N LYS A 150 11.16 -6.14 -12.74
CA LYS A 150 12.44 -6.58 -12.16
C LYS A 150 12.27 -7.22 -10.77
N TYR A 151 11.31 -6.74 -9.97
CA TYR A 151 11.07 -7.20 -8.60
C TYR A 151 9.88 -8.17 -8.47
N LYS A 152 9.25 -8.53 -9.60
CA LYS A 152 8.03 -9.36 -9.61
C LYS A 152 8.24 -10.71 -8.94
N GLU A 153 9.36 -11.37 -9.20
CA GLU A 153 9.68 -12.67 -8.61
C GLU A 153 9.95 -12.58 -7.11
N GLU A 154 10.70 -11.57 -6.68
CA GLU A 154 10.97 -11.30 -5.26
C GLU A 154 9.67 -10.98 -4.50
N ASN A 155 8.80 -10.14 -5.07
CA ASN A 155 7.48 -9.83 -4.50
C ASN A 155 6.57 -11.06 -4.43
N ALA A 156 6.51 -11.87 -5.50
CA ALA A 156 5.72 -13.09 -5.50
C ALA A 156 6.23 -14.11 -4.48
N SER A 157 7.55 -14.24 -4.34
CA SER A 157 8.18 -15.10 -3.33
C SER A 157 7.84 -14.62 -1.92
N LEU A 158 7.99 -13.32 -1.65
CA LEU A 158 7.65 -12.71 -0.37
C LEU A 158 6.18 -12.95 -0.01
N MET A 159 5.26 -12.71 -0.94
CA MET A 159 3.82 -12.95 -0.73
C MET A 159 3.52 -14.42 -0.43
N LYS A 160 4.13 -15.36 -1.15
CA LYS A 160 3.96 -16.80 -0.89
C LYS A 160 4.49 -17.19 0.49
N LYS A 161 5.67 -16.68 0.88
CA LYS A 161 6.27 -16.96 2.19
C LYS A 161 5.41 -16.36 3.32
N ALA A 162 4.96 -15.11 3.17
CA ALA A 162 4.06 -14.46 4.11
C ALA A 162 2.73 -15.22 4.25
N LEU A 163 2.14 -15.67 3.14
CA LEU A 163 0.92 -16.48 3.14
C LEU A 163 1.14 -17.83 3.85
N SER A 164 2.27 -18.50 3.60
CA SER A 164 2.62 -19.76 4.25
C SER A 164 2.80 -19.60 5.76
N ILE A 165 3.50 -18.56 6.21
CA ILE A 165 3.69 -18.29 7.64
C ILE A 165 2.33 -18.02 8.28
N THR A 166 1.51 -17.18 7.66
CA THR A 166 0.17 -16.85 8.15
C THR A 166 -0.71 -18.10 8.30
N GLY A 167 -0.74 -18.96 7.28
CA GLY A 167 -1.49 -20.22 7.34
C GLY A 167 -0.97 -21.19 8.40
N ASN A 168 0.35 -21.26 8.58
CA ASN A 168 1.00 -22.11 9.58
C ASN A 168 0.95 -21.54 11.00
N THR A 169 0.57 -20.27 11.18
CA THR A 169 0.63 -19.64 12.51
C THR A 169 -0.36 -20.28 13.46
N PHE A 170 -1.49 -20.79 12.97
CA PHE A 170 -2.55 -21.34 13.82
C PHE A 170 -3.22 -22.62 13.28
N GLN A 171 -2.65 -23.32 12.29
CA GLN A 171 -3.02 -24.72 12.01
C GLN A 171 -2.54 -25.71 13.09
N LYS A 172 -1.80 -25.24 14.10
CA LYS A 172 -1.49 -25.99 15.33
C LYS A 172 -2.41 -25.55 16.48
N ILE A 173 -3.70 -25.84 16.35
CA ILE A 173 -4.59 -26.09 17.48
C ILE A 173 -5.44 -27.30 17.09
#